data_AF-A0A1H1KIS3-F1
#
_entry.id   AF-A0A1H1KIS3-F1
#
_cell.length_a   1.000
_cell.length_b   1.000
_cell.length_c   1.000
_cell.angle_alpha   90.00
_cell.angle_beta   90.00
_cell.angle_gamma   90.00
#
_symmetry.space_group_name_H-M   'P 1'
#
loop_
_entity.id
_entity.type
_entity.pdbx_description
1 polymer ?
#
loop_
_entity_poly.entity_id
_entity_poly.type
_entity_poly.pdbx_seq_one_letter_code
_entity_poly.pdbx_strand_id
1 'polypeptide(L)'
;MKVSAIYTWVTVLTAIAAGLASGSSYAYALDPQLDCRSNAHAFIAPLLKSQYIDPNPMRVEANSVNAFRPAHGSKLTAFGFPVYAVLGYEHDDALFKRGDGRPVPDSAYGVVVIGPTESVEAHARQTGSGAVIHQVVPLLLTAIFCSGP
;
A
#
# COMPACT_ATOMS: atom_id res chain seq x y z
N MET A 1 74.40 -19.84 -6.37
CA MET A 1 73.04 -19.77 -6.95
C MET A 1 72.04 -19.50 -5.83
N LYS A 2 71.15 -18.52 -6.09
CA LYS A 2 69.92 -18.12 -5.37
C LYS A 2 70.00 -17.43 -4.00
N VAL A 3 69.19 -16.37 -3.96
CA VAL A 3 69.04 -15.24 -3.04
C VAL A 3 67.63 -15.32 -2.44
N SER A 4 67.49 -14.79 -1.22
CA SER A 4 66.28 -14.22 -0.60
C SER A 4 65.12 -15.11 -0.14
N ALA A 5 64.71 -14.87 1.11
CA ALA A 5 63.48 -14.15 1.51
C ALA A 5 63.00 -14.75 2.86
N ILE A 6 63.28 -14.13 4.02
CA ILE A 6 62.45 -13.09 4.68
C ILE A 6 60.94 -13.36 4.52
N TYR A 7 60.24 -13.57 5.64
CA TYR A 7 59.10 -12.76 6.10
C TYR A 7 58.24 -13.54 7.11
N THR A 8 58.46 -13.19 8.38
CA THR A 8 57.42 -12.74 9.32
C THR A 8 56.02 -13.30 9.12
N TRP A 9 55.65 -14.33 9.87
CA TRP A 9 54.27 -14.80 9.96
C TRP A 9 53.45 -13.87 10.86
N VAL A 10 52.96 -12.77 10.28
CA VAL A 10 51.81 -12.04 10.81
C VAL A 10 50.57 -12.83 10.40
N THR A 11 50.06 -13.68 11.29
CA THR A 11 48.73 -14.27 11.13
C THR A 11 47.69 -13.17 11.29
N VAL A 12 47.24 -12.63 10.16
CA VAL A 12 46.11 -11.72 10.03
C VAL A 12 44.84 -12.49 10.41
N LEU A 13 44.19 -12.09 11.50
CA LEU A 13 42.88 -12.58 11.91
C LEU A 13 41.81 -11.95 10.99
N THR A 14 41.40 -12.67 9.95
CA THR A 14 40.30 -12.27 9.06
C THR A 14 38.96 -12.42 9.79
N ALA A 15 38.40 -11.30 10.24
CA ALA A 15 37.04 -11.25 10.78
C ALA A 15 36.03 -11.51 9.65
N ILE A 16 35.36 -12.66 9.69
CA ILE A 16 34.21 -12.96 8.84
C ILE A 16 33.01 -12.17 9.37
N ALA A 17 32.80 -10.97 8.84
CA ALA A 17 31.54 -10.24 8.99
C ALA A 17 30.53 -10.77 7.97
N ALA A 18 30.05 -12.00 8.18
CA ALA A 18 28.94 -12.54 7.42
C ALA A 18 27.67 -12.51 8.29
N GLY A 19 26.65 -11.84 7.78
CA GLY A 19 25.29 -11.98 8.28
C GLY A 19 24.79 -10.76 9.03
N LEU A 20 24.19 -9.84 8.29
CA LEU A 20 22.85 -9.30 8.51
C LEU A 20 22.49 -8.53 7.23
N ALA A 21 22.14 -9.27 6.17
CA ALA A 21 21.33 -8.66 5.13
C ALA A 21 19.99 -8.36 5.80
N SER A 22 19.83 -7.13 6.28
CA SER A 22 18.54 -6.61 6.70
C SER A 22 17.58 -6.90 5.57
N GLY A 23 16.70 -7.89 5.74
CA GLY A 23 15.67 -8.19 4.77
C GLY A 23 14.86 -6.91 4.61
N SER A 24 15.10 -6.17 3.52
CA SER A 24 14.30 -5.03 3.13
C SER A 24 12.89 -5.56 3.00
N SER A 25 12.09 -5.34 4.04
CA SER A 25 10.67 -5.63 4.02
C SER A 25 10.08 -4.57 3.11
N TYR A 26 10.09 -4.86 1.81
CA TYR A 26 9.60 -3.99 0.76
C TYR A 26 8.12 -3.72 1.05
N ALA A 27 7.80 -2.46 1.31
CA ALA A 27 6.42 -2.02 1.32
C ALA A 27 5.91 -2.02 -0.12
N TYR A 28 4.74 -2.60 -0.34
CA TYR A 28 4.06 -2.55 -1.63
C TYR A 28 3.33 -1.22 -1.74
N ALA A 29 3.83 -0.37 -2.65
CA ALA A 29 3.29 0.95 -2.90
C ALA A 29 2.11 0.89 -3.89
N LEU A 30 0.99 1.47 -3.49
CA LEU A 30 -0.24 1.55 -4.29
C LEU A 30 -0.31 2.81 -5.16
N ASP A 31 0.68 3.71 -5.04
CA ASP A 31 0.75 5.00 -5.72
C ASP A 31 0.43 4.92 -7.23
N PRO A 32 1.01 3.98 -8.01
CA PRO A 32 0.77 3.90 -9.44
C PRO A 32 -0.67 3.51 -9.80
N GLN A 33 -1.38 2.84 -8.89
CA GLN A 33 -2.76 2.41 -9.09
C GLN A 33 -3.77 3.49 -8.70
N LEU A 34 -3.34 4.53 -7.98
CA LEU A 34 -4.17 5.66 -7.54
C LEU A 34 -4.11 6.83 -8.53
N ASP A 35 -4.02 6.55 -9.83
CA ASP A 35 -4.03 7.52 -10.92
C ASP A 35 -5.46 7.88 -11.40
N CYS A 36 -6.48 7.24 -10.82
CA CYS A 36 -7.90 7.36 -11.15
C CYS A 36 -8.26 6.99 -12.59
N ARG A 37 -7.49 6.10 -13.23
CA ARG A 37 -7.76 5.58 -14.58
C ARG A 37 -8.25 4.13 -14.63
N SER A 38 -8.34 3.48 -13.47
CA SER A 38 -8.83 2.11 -13.30
C SER A 38 -10.24 2.04 -12.71
N ASN A 39 -10.70 0.82 -12.41
CA ASN A 39 -11.93 0.53 -11.67
C ASN A 39 -11.62 -0.28 -10.39
N ALA A 40 -12.63 -0.47 -9.55
CA ALA A 40 -12.44 -1.12 -8.25
C ALA A 40 -12.11 -2.60 -8.35
N HIS A 41 -12.67 -3.35 -9.31
CA HIS A 41 -12.32 -4.75 -9.52
C HIS A 41 -10.83 -4.90 -9.84
N ALA A 42 -10.36 -4.13 -10.82
CA ALA A 42 -8.96 -4.16 -11.26
C ALA A 42 -7.99 -3.71 -10.16
N PHE A 43 -8.44 -2.83 -9.27
CA PHE A 43 -7.66 -2.41 -8.10
C PHE A 43 -7.64 -3.47 -6.97
N ILE A 44 -8.79 -4.08 -6.65
CA ILE A 44 -8.93 -4.95 -5.47
C ILE A 44 -8.56 -6.41 -5.77
N ALA A 45 -8.94 -6.95 -6.94
CA ALA A 45 -8.74 -8.36 -7.25
C ALA A 45 -7.25 -8.81 -7.17
N PRO A 46 -6.26 -8.02 -7.66
CA PRO A 46 -4.84 -8.38 -7.52
C PRO A 46 -4.37 -8.40 -6.06
N LEU A 47 -4.90 -7.51 -5.22
CA LEU A 47 -4.56 -7.43 -3.80
C LEU A 47 -5.11 -8.62 -3.01
N LEU A 48 -6.33 -9.06 -3.34
CA LEU A 48 -6.91 -10.29 -2.80
C LEU A 48 -6.13 -11.52 -3.24
N LYS A 49 -5.86 -11.63 -4.55
CA LYS A 49 -5.12 -12.75 -5.13
C LYS A 49 -3.73 -12.91 -4.52
N SER A 50 -3.05 -11.79 -4.26
CA SER A 50 -1.70 -11.76 -3.69
C SER A 50 -1.70 -11.71 -2.15
N GLN A 51 -2.87 -11.81 -1.51
CA GLN A 51 -3.06 -11.79 -0.06
C GLN A 51 -2.46 -10.55 0.61
N TYR A 52 -2.48 -9.40 -0.06
CA TYR A 52 -2.06 -8.12 0.52
C TYR A 52 -3.12 -7.52 1.44
N ILE A 53 -4.38 -7.91 1.26
CA ILE A 53 -5.54 -7.50 2.06
C ILE A 53 -6.34 -8.73 2.52
N ASP A 54 -7.06 -8.59 3.62
CA ASP A 54 -8.00 -9.59 4.12
C ASP A 54 -9.17 -9.75 3.12
N PRO A 55 -9.55 -10.99 2.74
CA PRO A 55 -10.68 -11.22 1.84
C PRO A 55 -12.04 -10.84 2.43
N ASN A 56 -12.15 -10.77 3.76
CA ASN A 56 -13.37 -10.31 4.40
C ASN A 56 -13.24 -8.80 4.71
N PRO A 57 -14.10 -7.94 4.15
CA PRO A 57 -14.08 -6.53 4.49
C PRO A 57 -14.32 -6.35 6.00
N MET A 58 -13.51 -5.49 6.63
CA MET A 58 -13.69 -5.14 8.03
C MET A 58 -14.90 -4.23 8.25
N ARG A 59 -15.36 -3.56 7.19
CA ARG A 59 -16.56 -2.71 7.19
C ARG A 59 -17.15 -2.65 5.78
N VAL A 60 -18.48 -2.58 5.70
CA VAL A 60 -19.23 -2.27 4.48
C VAL A 60 -20.04 -1.03 4.80
N GLU A 61 -19.83 0.05 4.06
CA GLU A 61 -20.56 1.30 4.25
C GLU A 61 -21.96 1.21 3.66
N ALA A 62 -22.85 2.12 4.08
CA ALA A 62 -24.22 2.18 3.55
C ALA A 62 -24.26 2.38 2.02
N ASN A 63 -23.30 3.12 1.45
CA ASN A 63 -23.17 3.30 0.00
C ASN A 63 -22.47 2.11 -0.71
N SER A 64 -22.35 0.96 -0.04
CA SER A 64 -21.71 -0.27 -0.52
C SER A 64 -20.19 -0.21 -0.69
N VAL A 65 -19.50 0.86 -0.26
CA VAL A 65 -18.03 0.84 -0.21
C VAL A 65 -17.55 -0.19 0.80
N ASN A 66 -16.76 -1.16 0.33
CA ASN A 66 -16.14 -2.18 1.16
C ASN A 66 -14.77 -1.66 1.62
N ALA A 67 -14.50 -1.74 2.92
CA ALA A 67 -13.19 -1.43 3.50
C ALA A 67 -12.50 -2.73 3.91
N PHE A 68 -11.38 -3.03 3.27
CA PHE A 68 -10.54 -4.20 3.52
C PHE A 68 -9.34 -3.80 4.37
N ARG A 69 -9.01 -4.63 5.35
CA ARG A 69 -7.80 -4.45 6.15
C ARG A 69 -6.59 -4.97 5.37
N PRO A 70 -5.40 -4.34 5.44
CA PRO A 70 -4.17 -4.98 5.02
C PRO A 70 -3.97 -6.33 5.74
N ALA A 71 -3.53 -7.35 5.01
CA ALA A 71 -3.23 -8.66 5.59
C ALA A 71 -2.13 -8.56 6.66
N HIS A 72 -2.13 -9.47 7.62
CA HIS A 72 -1.14 -9.45 8.70
C HIS A 72 0.28 -9.55 8.14
N GLY A 73 1.14 -8.60 8.49
CA GLY A 73 2.52 -8.52 8.00
C GLY A 73 2.67 -7.91 6.61
N SER A 74 1.58 -7.60 5.90
CA SER A 74 1.67 -6.81 4.68
C SER A 74 2.00 -5.36 5.01
N LYS A 75 2.94 -4.80 4.25
CA LYS A 75 3.30 -3.39 4.36
C LYS A 75 2.78 -2.67 3.13
N LEU A 76 1.57 -2.17 3.22
CA LEU A 76 0.96 -1.37 2.17
C LEU A 76 1.22 0.11 2.43
N THR A 77 1.66 0.82 1.39
CA THR A 77 1.80 2.27 1.43
C THR A 77 1.08 2.93 0.26
N ALA A 78 0.64 4.16 0.45
CA ALA A 78 0.19 5.03 -0.62
C ALA A 78 0.78 6.43 -0.42
N PHE A 79 1.50 6.92 -1.42
CA PHE A 79 2.25 8.19 -1.42
C PHE A 79 3.19 8.33 -0.22
N GLY A 80 3.82 7.22 0.18
CA GLY A 80 4.71 7.14 1.35
C GLY A 80 4.02 6.98 2.70
N PHE A 81 2.68 6.98 2.76
CA PHE A 81 1.94 6.82 4.01
C PHE A 81 1.47 5.38 4.21
N PRO A 82 1.50 4.83 5.44
CA PRO A 82 0.98 3.51 5.73
C PRO A 82 -0.52 3.42 5.45
N VAL A 83 -0.95 2.37 4.78
CA VAL A 83 -2.37 2.12 4.51
C VAL A 83 -3.04 1.53 5.74
N TYR A 84 -4.09 2.20 6.21
CA TYR A 84 -4.99 1.71 7.25
C TYR A 84 -6.09 0.80 6.68
N ALA A 85 -6.65 1.16 5.53
CA ALA A 85 -7.69 0.41 4.85
C ALA A 85 -7.59 0.56 3.33
N VAL A 86 -7.97 -0.48 2.59
CA VAL A 86 -8.17 -0.43 1.14
C VAL A 86 -9.67 -0.38 0.87
N LEU A 87 -10.10 0.50 0.00
CA LEU A 87 -11.51 0.78 -0.29
C LEU A 87 -11.85 0.30 -1.70
N GLY A 88 -13.03 -0.30 -1.87
CA GLY A 88 -13.53 -0.68 -3.18
C GLY A 88 -15.03 -0.92 -3.23
N TYR A 89 -15.64 -0.61 -4.37
CA TYR A 89 -17.00 -0.98 -4.75
C TYR A 89 -17.12 -0.93 -6.27
N GLU A 90 -17.76 -1.93 -6.86
CA GLU A 90 -18.14 -1.96 -8.27
C GLU A 90 -19.54 -2.53 -8.42
N HIS A 91 -20.36 -1.90 -9.26
CA HIS A 91 -21.72 -2.34 -9.52
C HIS A 91 -21.73 -3.73 -10.16
N ASP A 92 -22.64 -4.58 -9.69
CA ASP A 92 -22.83 -5.96 -10.17
C ASP A 92 -21.58 -6.87 -10.16
N ASP A 93 -20.58 -6.52 -9.37
CA ASP A 93 -19.40 -7.35 -9.15
C ASP A 93 -19.52 -8.15 -7.84
N ALA A 94 -19.40 -9.48 -7.97
CA ALA A 94 -19.52 -10.43 -6.86
C ALA A 94 -18.40 -10.32 -5.82
N LEU A 95 -17.31 -9.61 -6.12
CA LEU A 95 -16.23 -9.33 -5.16
C LEU A 95 -16.73 -8.45 -4.00
N PHE A 96 -17.72 -7.60 -4.25
CA PHE A 96 -18.15 -6.56 -3.31
C PHE A 96 -19.45 -6.93 -2.61
N LYS A 97 -19.48 -6.78 -1.29
CA LYS A 97 -20.72 -6.89 -0.51
C LYS A 97 -21.52 -5.60 -0.66
N ARG A 98 -22.84 -5.72 -0.82
CA ARG A 98 -23.73 -4.56 -0.83
C ARG A 98 -24.03 -4.10 0.59
N GLY A 99 -24.04 -2.79 0.79
CA GLY A 99 -24.58 -2.15 1.98
C GLY A 99 -26.08 -1.88 1.86
N ASP A 100 -26.67 -1.33 2.92
CA ASP A 100 -28.12 -1.14 3.03
C ASP A 100 -28.65 0.13 2.36
N GLY A 101 -27.76 0.98 1.83
CA GLY A 101 -28.09 2.23 1.14
C GLY A 101 -27.97 2.12 -0.38
N ARG A 102 -28.23 3.24 -1.06
CA ARG A 102 -28.00 3.33 -2.52
C ARG A 102 -26.51 3.57 -2.79
N PRO A 103 -25.87 2.75 -3.63
CA PRO A 103 -24.56 3.07 -4.17
C PRO A 103 -24.59 4.40 -4.92
N VAL A 104 -23.51 5.17 -4.82
CA VAL A 104 -23.43 6.54 -5.39
C VAL A 104 -22.63 6.56 -6.71
N PRO A 105 -21.47 5.89 -6.82
CA PRO A 105 -20.79 5.67 -8.10
C PRO A 105 -20.99 4.25 -8.64
N ASP A 106 -20.83 4.05 -9.95
CA ASP A 106 -20.81 2.71 -10.58
C ASP A 106 -19.55 1.93 -10.22
N SER A 107 -18.41 2.62 -10.07
CA SER A 107 -17.17 2.07 -9.51
C SER A 107 -16.46 3.10 -8.66
N ALA A 108 -15.88 2.67 -7.54
CA ALA A 108 -14.99 3.52 -6.76
C ALA A 108 -13.99 2.72 -5.94
N TYR A 109 -12.79 3.28 -5.80
CA TYR A 109 -11.69 2.62 -5.11
C TYR A 109 -10.75 3.63 -4.50
N GLY A 110 -9.90 3.15 -3.59
CA GLY A 110 -8.93 4.01 -2.95
C GLY A 110 -8.39 3.40 -1.68
N VAL A 111 -7.87 4.25 -0.81
CA VAL A 111 -7.29 3.84 0.46
C VAL A 111 -7.58 4.87 1.54
N VAL A 112 -7.55 4.42 2.79
CA VAL A 112 -7.37 5.29 3.95
C VAL A 112 -5.93 5.09 4.41
N VAL A 113 -5.18 6.18 4.56
CA VAL A 113 -3.80 6.20 5.03
C VAL A 113 -3.68 6.83 6.41
N ILE A 114 -2.61 6.48 7.11
CA ILE A 114 -2.21 7.10 8.37
C ILE A 114 -1.32 8.31 8.04
N GLY A 115 -1.89 9.51 8.16
CA GLY A 115 -1.21 10.76 7.90
C GLY A 115 -2.16 11.96 7.85
N PRO A 116 -1.65 13.17 8.15
CA PRO A 116 -2.42 14.41 8.08
C PRO A 116 -2.76 14.76 6.63
N THR A 117 -3.95 15.31 6.42
CA THR A 117 -4.53 15.53 5.09
C THR A 117 -3.66 16.41 4.20
N GLU A 118 -3.06 17.45 4.76
CA GLU A 118 -2.20 18.40 4.03
C GLU A 118 -0.95 17.71 3.48
N SER A 119 -0.34 16.80 4.27
CA SER A 119 0.85 16.07 3.84
C SER A 119 0.52 15.01 2.80
N VAL A 120 -0.60 14.30 3.00
CA VAL A 120 -1.10 13.31 2.04
C VAL A 120 -1.42 13.96 0.70
N GLU A 121 -2.09 15.12 0.72
CA GLU A 121 -2.39 15.87 -0.49
C GLU A 121 -1.13 16.36 -1.21
N ALA A 122 -0.18 16.93 -0.49
CA ALA A 122 1.07 17.38 -1.11
C ALA A 122 1.79 16.24 -1.86
N HIS A 123 1.87 15.03 -1.28
CA HIS A 123 2.54 13.89 -1.92
C HIS A 123 1.73 13.32 -3.09
N ALA A 124 0.42 13.18 -2.94
CA ALA A 124 -0.45 12.71 -4.02
C ALA A 124 -0.39 13.61 -5.26
N ARG A 125 -0.32 14.94 -5.06
CA ARG A 125 -0.21 15.91 -6.16
C ARG A 125 1.17 15.87 -6.83
N GLN A 126 2.25 15.66 -6.06
CA GLN A 126 3.60 15.51 -6.62
C GLN A 126 3.72 14.30 -7.56
N THR A 127 2.98 13.23 -7.30
CA THR A 127 2.93 12.04 -8.16
C THR A 127 1.91 12.17 -9.30
N GLY A 128 1.23 13.30 -9.42
CA GLY A 128 0.23 13.56 -10.48
C GLY A 128 -1.12 12.85 -10.27
N SER A 129 -1.45 12.42 -9.04
CA SER A 129 -2.72 11.75 -8.76
C SER A 129 -3.91 12.71 -8.90
N GLY A 130 -4.95 12.25 -9.61
CA GLY A 130 -6.25 12.91 -9.73
C GLY A 130 -7.21 12.61 -8.59
N ALA A 131 -6.80 11.89 -7.55
CA ALA A 131 -7.68 11.44 -6.49
C ALA A 131 -8.27 12.60 -5.68
N VAL A 132 -9.48 12.35 -5.18
CA VAL A 132 -10.14 13.18 -4.17
C VAL A 132 -9.59 12.79 -2.80
N ILE A 133 -9.20 13.80 -2.03
CA ILE A 133 -8.59 13.60 -0.71
C ILE A 133 -9.55 14.13 0.34
N HIS A 134 -9.84 13.30 1.33
CA HIS A 134 -10.81 13.62 2.37
C HIS A 134 -10.27 13.27 3.75
N GLN A 135 -10.36 14.21 4.68
CA GLN A 135 -10.02 13.98 6.07
C GLN A 135 -11.05 13.04 6.71
N VAL A 136 -10.59 11.92 7.29
CA VAL A 136 -11.45 10.97 8.01
C VAL A 136 -11.35 11.21 9.51
N VAL A 137 -10.13 11.25 10.04
CA VAL A 137 -9.83 11.63 11.43
C VAL A 137 -8.80 12.75 11.38
N PRO A 138 -9.10 13.95 11.92
CA PRO A 138 -8.17 15.07 11.91
C PRO A 138 -6.78 14.66 12.39
N LEU A 139 -5.76 15.04 11.62
CA LEU A 139 -4.34 14.79 11.89
C LEU A 139 -3.89 13.32 11.90
N LEU A 140 -4.78 12.34 11.68
CA LEU A 140 -4.47 10.92 11.80
C LEU A 140 -4.81 10.10 10.56
N LEU A 141 -6.04 10.19 10.05
CA LEU A 141 -6.51 9.36 8.95
C LEU A 141 -7.04 10.22 7.80
N THR A 142 -6.52 9.93 6.61
CA THR A 142 -6.91 10.62 5.38
C THR A 142 -7.30 9.58 4.34
N ALA A 143 -8.46 9.76 3.72
CA ALA A 143 -8.90 8.97 2.58
C ALA A 143 -8.37 9.58 1.28
N ILE A 144 -7.92 8.71 0.37
CA ILE A 144 -7.55 8.99 -1.01
C ILE A 144 -8.50 8.16 -1.86
N PHE A 145 -9.34 8.80 -2.67
CA PHE A 145 -10.46 8.16 -3.32
C PHE A 145 -10.55 8.51 -4.80
N CYS A 146 -10.74 7.51 -5.64
CA CYS A 146 -11.02 7.64 -7.06
C CYS A 146 -12.43 7.14 -7.35
N SER A 147 -13.20 7.92 -8.10
CA SER A 147 -14.38 7.41 -8.79
C SER A 147 -13.92 6.80 -10.11
N GLY A 148 -14.16 5.51 -10.30
CA GLY A 148 -13.89 4.83 -11.57
C GLY A 148 -14.90 5.22 -12.65
N PRO A 149 -14.57 5.00 -13.93
CA PRO A 149 -15.51 5.13 -15.03
C PRO A 149 -16.63 4.09 -15.00
#